data_AF-R5KU65-F1
#
_entry.id   AF-R5KU65-F1
#
_cell.length_a   1.000
_cell.length_b   1.000
_cell.length_c   1.000
_cell.angle_alpha   90.00
_cell.angle_beta   90.00
_cell.angle_gamma   90.00
#
_symmetry.space_group_name_H-M   'P 1'
#
loop_
_entity.id
_entity.type
_entity.pdbx_description
1 polymer ?
#
loop_
_entity_poly.entity_id
_entity_poly.type
_entity_poly.pdbx_seq_one_letter_code
_entity_poly.pdbx_strand_id
1 'polypeptide(L)' 'MLARRAFDGSHEGASFYDDDTIKKWLKTFLRRFFAQQFKRSCLPDGPKVGSVSLSPRGDWRMPSDASASLWLKECEQL' A
#
# COMPACT_ATOMS: atom_id res chain seq x y z
N MET A 1 -4.87 -3.29 13.70
CA MET A 1 -4.29 -2.99 12.37
C MET A 1 -5.04 -3.76 11.29
N LEU A 2 -5.44 -3.11 10.20
CA LEU A 2 -6.18 -3.75 9.10
C LEU A 2 -5.37 -4.87 8.44
N ALA A 3 -4.05 -4.75 8.36
CA ALA A 3 -3.18 -5.78 7.80
C ALA A 3 -3.24 -7.11 8.60
N ARG A 4 -3.16 -7.06 9.94
CA ARG A 4 -3.31 -8.25 10.79
C ARG A 4 -4.66 -8.94 10.56
N ARG A 5 -5.75 -8.17 10.48
CA ARG A 5 -7.11 -8.70 10.23
C ARG A 5 -7.28 -9.24 8.81
N ALA A 6 -6.59 -8.65 7.83
CA ALA A 6 -6.65 -9.13 6.45
C ALA A 6 -5.92 -10.47 6.26
N PHE A 7 -4.98 -10.79 7.15
CA PHE A 7 -4.03 -11.91 7.02
C PHE A 7 -4.04 -12.83 8.25
N ASP A 8 -5.13 -12.84 9.02
CA ASP A 8 -5.30 -13.69 10.21
C ASP A 8 -5.82 -15.11 9.90
N GLY A 9 -6.10 -15.41 8.63
CA GLY A 9 -6.64 -16.69 8.19
C GLY A 9 -8.13 -16.90 8.51
N SER A 10 -8.87 -15.85 8.87
CA SER A 10 -10.26 -15.94 9.33
C SER A 10 -11.31 -16.13 8.22
N HIS A 11 -10.96 -15.90 6.95
CA HIS A 11 -11.92 -15.93 5.84
C HIS A 11 -11.38 -16.68 4.62
N GLU A 12 -12.29 -17.14 3.77
CA GLU A 12 -11.98 -17.93 2.58
C GLU A 12 -11.02 -17.17 1.65
N GLY A 13 -9.88 -17.78 1.35
CA GLY A 13 -8.79 -17.18 0.57
C GLY A 13 -7.72 -16.43 1.37
N ALA A 14 -7.90 -16.22 2.68
CA ALA A 14 -6.87 -15.64 3.53
C ALA A 14 -5.96 -16.73 4.11
N SER A 15 -4.66 -16.62 3.83
CA SER A 15 -3.63 -17.41 4.55
C SER A 15 -3.20 -16.69 5.82
N PHE A 16 -2.93 -17.46 6.87
CA PHE A 16 -2.34 -16.93 8.09
C PHE A 16 -0.88 -16.51 7.84
N TYR A 17 -0.54 -15.28 8.23
CA TYR A 17 0.83 -14.79 8.22
C TYR A 17 1.20 -14.26 9.61
N ASP A 18 2.41 -14.58 10.05
CA ASP A 18 2.96 -14.07 11.30
C ASP A 18 3.27 -12.57 11.21
N ASP A 19 3.43 -11.94 12.38
CA ASP A 19 3.65 -10.50 12.49
C ASP A 19 4.96 -10.04 11.81
N ASP A 20 6.02 -10.83 11.83
CA ASP A 20 7.29 -10.48 11.19
C ASP A 20 7.14 -10.47 9.66
N THR A 21 6.40 -11.45 9.12
CA THR A 21 6.06 -11.51 7.70
C THR A 21 5.21 -10.31 7.29
N ILE A 22 4.16 -9.98 8.06
CA ILE A 22 3.30 -8.82 7.79
C ILE A 22 4.12 -7.53 7.81
N LYS A 23 4.97 -7.35 8.84
CA LYS A 23 5.83 -6.18 9.00
C LYS A 23 6.82 -6.01 7.85
N LYS A 24 7.48 -7.09 7.42
CA LYS A 24 8.39 -7.10 6.27
C LYS A 24 7.72 -6.59 4.99
N TRP A 25 6.53 -7.10 4.69
CA TRP A 25 5.81 -6.75 3.46
C TRP A 25 5.16 -5.37 3.54
N LEU A 26 4.63 -4.98 4.69
CA LEU A 26 4.08 -3.64 4.89
C LEU A 26 5.17 -2.56 4.76
N LYS A 27 6.35 -2.77 5.36
CA LYS A 27 7.50 -1.87 5.19
C LYS A 27 7.91 -1.76 3.72
N THR A 28 7.91 -2.88 3.00
CA THR A 28 8.21 -2.91 1.57
C THR A 28 7.18 -2.16 0.74
N PHE A 29 5.89 -2.35 1.05
CA PHE A 29 4.78 -1.65 0.41
C PHE A 29 4.89 -0.14 0.62
N LEU A 30 4.96 0.34 1.86
CA LEU A 30 5.06 1.76 2.18
C LEU A 30 6.23 2.43 1.46
N ARG A 31 7.43 1.83 1.53
CA ARG A 31 8.62 2.35 0.85
C ARG A 31 8.42 2.47 -0.66
N ARG A 32 7.96 1.41 -1.33
CA ARG A 32 7.82 1.40 -2.80
C ARG A 32 6.63 2.23 -3.26
N PHE A 33 5.54 2.24 -2.50
CA PHE A 33 4.32 2.92 -2.88
C PHE A 33 4.53 4.44 -2.94
N PHE A 34 5.24 5.00 -1.95
CA PHE A 34 5.67 6.40 -1.96
C PHE A 34 6.76 6.67 -3.01
N ALA A 35 7.89 5.96 -2.97
CA ALA A 35 9.03 6.25 -3.83
C ALA A 35 8.77 6.07 -5.34
N GLN A 36 7.73 5.32 -5.72
CA GLN A 36 7.37 5.09 -7.12
C GLN A 36 6.21 5.95 -7.60
N GLN A 37 5.77 6.96 -6.81
CA GLN A 37 4.64 7.81 -7.18
C GLN A 37 4.86 8.58 -8.47
N PHE A 38 6.09 9.01 -8.76
CA PHE A 38 6.42 9.71 -10.02
C PHE A 38 6.03 8.92 -11.27
N LYS A 39 6.10 7.58 -11.22
CA LYS A 39 5.69 6.72 -12.34
C LYS A 39 4.19 6.77 -12.58
N ARG A 40 3.41 7.10 -11.54
CA ARG A 40 1.95 7.21 -11.61
C ARG A 40 1.50 8.54 -12.21
N SER A 41 2.30 9.59 -12.04
CA SER A 41 2.02 10.94 -12.57
C SER A 41 1.84 10.97 -14.10
N CYS A 42 2.49 10.04 -14.81
CA CYS A 42 2.46 9.95 -16.26
C CYS A 42 1.80 8.65 -16.77
N LEU A 43 0.86 8.08 -16.01
CA LEU A 43 0.14 6.88 -16.47
C LEU A 43 -0.71 7.19 -17.72
N PRO A 44 -0.72 6.28 -18.71
CA PRO A 44 -1.62 6.38 -19.86
C PRO A 44 -3.08 6.23 -19.42
N ASP A 45 -3.99 6.57 -20.32
CA ASP A 45 -5.42 6.48 -20.08
C ASP A 45 -5.85 5.02 -19.94
N GLY A 46 -6.78 4.77 -19.01
CA GLY A 46 -7.36 3.46 -18.79
C GLY A 46 -8.65 3.57 -17.97
N PRO A 47 -9.63 2.67 -18.20
CA PRO A 47 -10.87 2.67 -17.44
C PRO A 47 -10.62 2.28 -15.99
N LYS A 48 -11.29 2.94 -15.05
CA LYS A 48 -11.33 2.50 -13.65
C LYS A 48 -12.10 1.18 -13.57
N VAL A 49 -11.51 0.18 -12.91
CA VAL A 49 -12.14 -1.10 -12.59
C VAL A 49 -12.04 -1.34 -11.09
N GLY A 50 -13.14 -1.75 -10.46
CA GLY A 50 -13.22 -1.93 -9.01
C GLY A 50 -13.47 -0.62 -8.24
N SER A 51 -13.22 -0.64 -6.93
CA SER A 51 -13.55 0.47 -6.02
C SER A 51 -12.54 1.62 -6.03
N VAL A 52 -11.25 1.33 -6.27
CA VAL A 52 -10.12 2.28 -6.16
C VAL A 52 -9.22 2.20 -7.39
N SER A 53 -8.75 3.36 -7.87
CA SER A 53 -7.75 3.49 -8.93
C SER A 53 -6.52 4.29 -8.47
N LEU A 54 -5.37 4.01 -9.08
CA LEU A 54 -4.12 4.73 -8.81
C LEU A 54 -3.80 5.82 -9.85
N SER A 55 -4.79 6.19 -10.66
CA SER A 55 -4.64 7.28 -11.61
C SER A 55 -4.53 8.61 -10.85
N PRO A 56 -3.53 9.46 -11.17
CA PRO A 56 -3.42 10.81 -10.58
C PRO A 56 -4.60 11.71 -10.96
N ARG A 57 -5.37 11.32 -11.98
CA ARG A 57 -6.56 12.01 -12.48
C ARG A 57 -7.85 11.52 -11.80
N GLY A 58 -7.77 10.43 -11.03
CA GLY A 58 -8.90 9.79 -10.35
C GLY A 58 -8.77 9.83 -8.83
N ASP A 59 -8.78 8.65 -8.21
CA ASP A 59 -8.94 8.49 -6.76
C ASP A 59 -7.67 8.81 -5.96
N TRP A 60 -6.47 8.66 -6.56
CA TRP A 60 -5.21 8.74 -5.82
C TRP A 60 -4.36 9.95 -6.22
N ARG A 61 -4.39 11.01 -5.39
CA ARG A 61 -3.62 12.25 -5.60
C ARG A 61 -2.56 12.40 -4.52
N MET A 62 -1.33 12.02 -4.84
CA MET A 62 -0.17 12.12 -3.96
C MET A 62 1.00 12.81 -4.67
N PRO A 63 1.69 13.77 -4.01
CA PRO A 63 2.93 14.36 -4.54
C PRO A 63 3.99 13.29 -4.80
N SER A 64 4.78 13.47 -5.87
CA SER A 64 5.82 12.50 -6.25
C SER A 64 7.02 12.48 -5.30
N ASP A 65 7.18 13.53 -4.50
CA ASP A 65 8.21 13.75 -3.49
C ASP A 65 7.72 13.54 -2.04
N ALA A 66 6.50 13.00 -1.87
CA ALA A 66 5.96 12.71 -0.54
C ALA A 66 6.86 11.71 0.22
N SER A 67 7.05 11.95 1.52
CA SER A 67 7.85 11.10 2.40
C SER A 67 7.01 10.02 3.09
N ALA A 68 7.52 8.78 3.10
CA ALA A 68 6.93 7.65 3.82
C ALA A 68 7.37 7.56 5.30
N SER A 69 8.24 8.45 5.79
CA SER A 69 8.95 8.30 7.07
C SER A 69 8.02 8.08 8.27
N LEU A 70 6.90 8.80 8.34
CA LEU A 70 5.93 8.66 9.44
C LEU A 70 5.35 7.25 9.50
N TRP A 71 4.83 6.75 8.38
CA TRP A 71 4.25 5.40 8.29
C TRP A 71 5.28 4.30 8.48
N LEU A 72 6.52 4.50 8.03
CA LEU A 72 7.60 3.53 8.26
C LEU A 72 7.94 3.43 9.75
N LYS A 73 7.94 4.55 10.48
CA LYS A 73 8.16 4.58 11.94
C LYS A 73 7.02 3.85 12.68
N GLU A 74 5.77 4.09 12.29
CA GLU A 74 4.61 3.35 12.84
C GLU A 74 4.71 1.85 12.53
N CYS A 75 5.12 1.48 11.31
CA CYS A 75 5.31 0.10 10.90
C CYS A 75 6.42 -0.61 11.71
N GLU A 76 7.43 0.12 12.19
CA GLU A 76 8.49 -0.45 13.03
C GLU A 76 8.02 -0.78 14.45
N GLN A 77 6.94 -0.15 14.91
CA GLN A 77 6.33 -0.38 16.22
C GLN A 77 5.27 -1.50 16.23
N LEU A 78 5.05 -2.15 15.08
CA LEU A 78 4.23 -3.36 14.97
C LEU A 78 4.92 -4.57 15.60
#